data_AF-A0A7V9H2V0-F1
#
_entry.id   AF-A0A7V9H2V0-F1
#
_cell.length_a   1.000
_cell.length_b   1.000
_cell.length_c   1.000
_cell.angle_alpha   90.00
_cell.angle_beta   90.00
_cell.angle_gamma   90.00
#
_symmetry.space_group_name_H-M   'P 1'
#
loop_
_entity.id
_entity.type
_entity.pdbx_description
1 polymer ?
#
loop_
_entity_poly.entity_id
_entity_poly.type
_entity_poly.pdbx_seq_one_letter_code
_entity_poly.pdbx_strand_id
1 'polypeptide(L)'
;WNVPEPELVLVLNSRMEIVGFTAGNDVSSRDIEGENPLYLPQAKVYDGSCALGPGIVLTGPDGMRDLPIRLGISREGHVVFEGDVSTSRMKRSFEELAGYLGRELSLPSGAFLMTGTGIVPEEEFTLTPGDRVEVSVGELVLVNSVVS
;
A
#
# COMPACT_ATOMS: atom_id res chain seq x y z
N TRP A 1 6.21 -14.01 -9.53
CA TRP A 1 6.55 -13.04 -8.49
C TRP A 1 5.37 -12.12 -8.23
N ASN A 2 4.49 -12.52 -7.30
CA ASN A 2 3.44 -11.63 -6.78
C ASN A 2 3.82 -11.25 -5.35
N VAL A 3 3.89 -9.95 -5.06
CA VAL A 3 4.33 -9.44 -3.75
C VAL A 3 3.34 -8.44 -3.17
N PRO A 4 3.15 -8.43 -1.85
CA PRO A 4 2.43 -7.36 -1.18
C PRO A 4 3.32 -6.12 -1.09
N GLU A 5 2.71 -4.96 -1.22
CA GLU A 5 3.39 -3.66 -1.03
C GLU A 5 2.68 -2.93 0.11
N PRO A 6 3.27 -2.91 1.32
CA PRO A 6 2.68 -2.26 2.47
C PRO A 6 2.80 -0.75 2.34
N GLU A 7 1.69 -0.03 2.48
CA GLU A 7 1.64 1.42 2.26
C GLU A 7 0.79 2.16 3.28
N LEU A 8 1.24 3.38 3.61
CA LEU A 8 0.33 4.40 4.13
C LEU A 8 -0.51 4.93 2.98
N VAL A 9 -1.83 4.90 3.14
CA VAL A 9 -2.77 5.36 2.11
C VAL A 9 -3.42 6.63 2.58
N LEU A 10 -3.26 7.71 1.82
CA LEU A 10 -3.91 8.98 2.13
C LEU A 10 -5.40 8.88 1.86
N VAL A 11 -6.20 9.47 2.74
CA VAL A 11 -7.62 9.71 2.52
C VAL A 11 -7.79 11.17 2.12
N LEU A 12 -8.25 11.38 0.89
CA LEU A 12 -8.52 12.70 0.33
C LEU A 12 -10.04 12.94 0.29
N ASN A 13 -10.48 14.11 0.71
CA ASN A 13 -11.88 14.50 0.53
C ASN A 13 -12.17 15.05 -0.88
N SER A 14 -13.41 15.44 -1.15
CA SER A 14 -13.85 15.98 -2.45
C SER A 14 -13.20 17.30 -2.87
N ARG A 15 -12.48 17.96 -1.96
CA ARG A 15 -11.66 19.16 -2.23
C ARG A 15 -10.17 18.84 -2.38
N MET A 16 -9.80 17.55 -2.45
CA MET A 16 -8.41 17.08 -2.49
C MET A 16 -7.59 17.44 -1.23
N GLU A 17 -8.26 17.70 -0.11
CA GLU A 17 -7.60 17.91 1.17
C GLU A 17 -7.29 16.55 1.80
N ILE A 18 -6.08 16.38 2.34
CA ILE A 18 -5.69 15.21 3.13
C ILE A 18 -6.42 15.26 4.48
N VAL A 19 -7.31 14.31 4.73
CA VAL A 19 -8.14 14.25 5.95
C VAL A 19 -7.74 13.11 6.90
N GLY A 20 -6.86 12.22 6.47
CA GLY A 20 -6.38 11.12 7.28
C GLY A 20 -5.62 10.07 6.47
N PHE A 21 -5.44 8.90 7.08
CA PHE A 21 -4.85 7.73 6.43
C PHE A 21 -5.55 6.43 6.80
N THR A 22 -5.26 5.40 6.01
CA THR A 22 -5.52 4.00 6.33
C THR A 22 -4.28 3.15 6.00
N ALA A 23 -4.25 1.88 6.41
CA ALA A 23 -3.25 0.93 5.94
C ALA A 23 -3.69 0.33 4.60
N GLY A 24 -2.74 0.12 3.69
CA GLY A 24 -3.01 -0.45 2.38
C GLY A 24 -2.01 -1.51 1.97
N ASN A 25 -2.49 -2.45 1.16
CA ASN A 25 -1.68 -3.46 0.50
C ASN A 25 -1.93 -3.35 -1.01
N ASP A 26 -0.91 -2.89 -1.75
CA ASP A 26 -0.93 -2.78 -3.22
C ASP A 26 -0.21 -3.99 -3.85
N VAL A 27 -0.94 -5.09 -3.99
CA VAL A 27 -0.36 -6.36 -4.46
C VAL A 27 0.03 -6.23 -5.92
N SER A 28 1.26 -6.63 -6.22
CA SER A 28 1.88 -6.38 -7.52
C SER A 28 2.41 -7.66 -8.13
N SER A 29 2.03 -7.91 -9.38
CA SER A 29 2.65 -8.96 -10.20
C SER A 29 3.91 -8.42 -10.86
N ARG A 30 5.04 -8.58 -10.19
CA ARG A 30 6.32 -8.04 -10.64
C ARG A 30 6.92 -8.78 -11.85
N ASP A 31 6.52 -10.02 -12.09
CA ASP A 31 6.86 -10.71 -13.34
C ASP A 31 6.27 -9.96 -14.54
N ILE A 32 4.99 -9.58 -14.45
CA ILE A 32 4.27 -8.86 -15.51
C ILE A 32 4.82 -7.44 -15.65
N GLU A 33 5.03 -6.74 -14.52
CA GLU A 33 5.60 -5.38 -14.51
C GLU A 33 7.02 -5.35 -15.11
N GLY A 34 7.87 -6.32 -14.72
CA GLY A 34 9.26 -6.43 -15.15
C GLY A 34 9.44 -6.84 -16.62
N GLU A 35 8.48 -7.56 -17.19
CA GLU A 35 8.52 -7.94 -18.61
C GLU A 35 8.39 -6.72 -19.53
N ASN A 36 7.44 -5.82 -19.24
CA ASN A 36 7.23 -4.62 -20.03
C ASN A 36 6.51 -3.53 -19.20
N PRO A 37 7.03 -2.29 -19.14
CA PRO A 37 6.35 -1.19 -18.44
C PRO A 37 4.92 -0.92 -18.92
N LEU A 38 4.57 -1.30 -20.16
CA LEU A 38 3.21 -1.18 -20.69
C LEU A 38 2.22 -2.14 -20.02
N TYR A 39 2.69 -3.17 -19.32
CA TYR A 39 1.86 -4.15 -18.62
C TYR A 39 1.57 -3.78 -17.16
N LEU A 40 2.10 -2.64 -16.67
CA LEU A 40 1.85 -2.15 -15.33
C LEU A 40 0.36 -2.14 -14.94
N PRO A 41 -0.60 -1.74 -15.81
CA PRO A 41 -2.02 -1.84 -15.47
C PRO A 41 -2.47 -3.27 -15.17
N GLN A 42 -2.00 -4.26 -15.92
CA GLN A 42 -2.34 -5.67 -15.68
C GLN A 42 -1.66 -6.22 -14.43
N ALA A 43 -0.46 -5.73 -14.10
CA ALA A 43 0.28 -6.10 -12.90
C ALA A 43 -0.34 -5.57 -11.60
N LYS A 44 -1.20 -4.54 -11.67
CA LYS A 44 -1.75 -3.81 -10.52
C LYS A 44 -3.28 -3.85 -10.43
N VAL A 45 -3.99 -4.07 -11.54
CA VAL A 45 -5.46 -4.00 -11.61
C VAL A 45 -6.03 -5.37 -11.95
N TYR A 46 -6.38 -6.13 -10.91
CA TYR A 46 -7.06 -7.42 -11.00
C TYR A 46 -7.85 -7.67 -9.70
N ASP A 47 -8.74 -8.67 -9.73
CA ASP A 47 -9.57 -8.99 -8.56
C ASP A 47 -8.70 -9.38 -7.36
N GLY A 48 -8.85 -8.63 -6.26
CA GLY A 48 -8.08 -8.86 -5.03
C GLY A 48 -6.67 -8.26 -5.01
N SER A 49 -6.30 -7.43 -5.99
CA SER A 49 -4.97 -6.77 -6.03
C SER A 49 -4.79 -5.65 -5.00
N CYS A 50 -5.88 -5.15 -4.41
CA CYS A 50 -5.84 -4.02 -3.48
C CYS A 50 -6.68 -4.28 -2.24
N ALA A 51 -6.10 -4.03 -1.06
CA ALA A 51 -6.79 -4.06 0.20
C ALA A 51 -6.50 -2.79 1.02
N LEU A 52 -7.53 -2.29 1.71
CA LEU A 52 -7.47 -1.09 2.55
C LEU A 52 -8.15 -1.37 3.89
N GLY A 53 -7.69 -0.73 4.97
CA GLY A 53 -8.38 -0.76 6.25
C GLY A 53 -7.46 -0.90 7.46
N PRO A 54 -7.96 -1.39 8.61
CA PRO A 54 -9.37 -1.75 8.88
C PRO A 54 -10.28 -0.54 9.14
N GLY A 55 -9.73 0.68 9.16
CA GLY A 55 -10.46 1.93 9.36
C GLY A 55 -9.64 3.13 8.90
N ILE A 56 -10.13 4.34 9.18
CA ILE A 56 -9.46 5.60 8.82
C ILE A 56 -9.09 6.33 10.09
N VAL A 57 -7.82 6.72 10.21
CA VAL A 57 -7.35 7.63 11.26
C VAL A 57 -7.41 9.05 10.72
N LEU A 58 -8.24 9.89 11.33
CA LEU A 58 -8.39 11.30 10.95
C LEU A 58 -7.23 12.11 11.51
N THR A 59 -6.44 12.70 10.62
CA THR A 59 -5.30 13.55 10.97
C THR A 59 -4.84 14.35 9.75
N GLY A 60 -4.11 15.44 9.98
CA GLY A 60 -3.44 16.19 8.92
C GLY A 60 -2.09 15.56 8.53
N PRO A 61 -1.47 16.03 7.43
CA PRO A 61 -0.18 15.52 6.93
C PRO A 61 0.92 15.38 7.98
N ASP A 62 1.01 16.33 8.91
CA ASP A 62 2.05 16.34 9.95
C ASP A 62 1.95 15.15 10.92
N GLY A 63 0.74 14.66 11.20
CA GLY A 63 0.52 13.49 12.04
C GLY A 63 0.91 12.16 11.39
N MET A 64 1.32 12.18 10.11
CA MET A 64 1.68 11.01 9.32
C MET A 64 3.15 10.98 8.92
N ARG A 65 3.97 11.98 9.31
CA ARG A 65 5.34 12.12 8.80
C ARG A 65 6.33 11.11 9.39
N ASP A 66 6.07 10.55 10.56
CA ASP A 66 6.94 9.56 11.20
C ASP A 66 6.14 8.40 11.79
N LEU A 67 5.38 7.71 10.93
CA LEU A 67 4.64 6.51 11.27
C LEU A 67 5.42 5.27 10.83
N PRO A 68 5.50 4.23 11.68
CA PRO A 68 6.04 2.95 11.27
C PRO A 68 5.09 2.26 10.29
N ILE A 69 5.66 1.67 9.25
CA ILE A 69 5.01 0.75 8.32
C ILE A 69 5.70 -0.61 8.49
N ARG A 70 4.93 -1.68 8.66
CA ARG A 70 5.46 -3.04 8.81
C ARG A 70 4.72 -4.00 7.90
N LEU A 71 5.45 -5.02 7.45
CA LEU A 71 4.91 -6.16 6.71
C LEU A 71 5.38 -7.44 7.39
N GLY A 72 4.43 -8.30 7.71
CA GLY A 72 4.67 -9.68 8.12
C GLY A 72 3.95 -10.63 7.19
N ILE A 73 4.61 -11.69 6.76
CA ILE A 73 4.00 -12.75 5.96
C ILE A 73 4.24 -14.07 6.66
N SER A 74 3.16 -14.83 6.89
CA SER A 74 3.24 -16.17 7.44
C SER A 74 2.65 -17.22 6.49
N ARG A 75 3.34 -18.37 6.43
CA ARG A 75 2.98 -19.55 5.65
C ARG A 75 2.93 -20.73 6.59
N GLU A 76 1.77 -21.42 6.64
CA GLU A 76 1.56 -22.56 7.54
C GLU A 76 1.92 -22.25 9.01
N GLY A 77 1.63 -21.02 9.46
CA GLY A 77 1.91 -20.56 10.83
C GLY A 77 3.37 -20.12 11.09
N HIS A 78 4.27 -20.24 10.11
CA HIS A 78 5.66 -19.80 10.23
C HIS A 78 5.86 -18.47 9.51
N VAL A 79 6.63 -17.56 10.12
CA VAL A 79 7.02 -16.30 9.48
C VAL A 79 8.00 -16.61 8.34
N VAL A 80 7.65 -16.20 7.13
CA VAL A 80 8.46 -16.35 5.92
C VAL A 80 9.06 -15.04 5.42
N PHE A 81 8.52 -13.91 5.87
CA PHE A 81 9.05 -12.58 5.56
C PHE A 81 8.63 -11.59 6.66
N GLU A 82 9.56 -10.71 7.05
CA GLU A 82 9.28 -9.53 7.88
C GLU A 82 10.08 -8.33 7.35
N GLY A 83 9.46 -7.16 7.36
CA GLY A 83 10.13 -5.90 7.03
C GLY A 83 9.46 -4.71 7.69
N ASP A 84 10.25 -3.66 7.94
CA ASP A 84 9.76 -2.40 8.51
C ASP A 84 10.44 -1.18 7.87
N VAL A 85 9.70 -0.08 7.85
CA VAL A 85 10.18 1.24 7.42
C VAL A 85 9.41 2.31 8.18
N SER A 86 9.87 3.57 8.15
CA SER A 86 9.07 4.72 8.59
C SER A 86 8.73 5.61 7.41
N THR A 87 7.55 6.24 7.44
CA THR A 87 7.17 7.30 6.50
C THR A 87 8.17 8.47 6.50
N SER A 88 8.98 8.63 7.55
CA SER A 88 10.04 9.64 7.58
C SER A 88 11.16 9.39 6.57
N ARG A 89 11.19 8.20 5.95
CA ARG A 89 12.08 7.84 4.84
C ARG A 89 11.54 8.23 3.46
N MET A 90 10.28 8.68 3.37
CA MET A 90 9.69 9.08 2.11
C MET A 90 10.37 10.34 1.56
N LYS A 91 10.72 10.30 0.27
CA LYS A 91 11.36 11.43 -0.42
C LYS A 91 10.35 12.45 -0.94
N ARG A 92 9.20 11.99 -1.43
CA ARG A 92 8.11 12.83 -1.93
C ARG A 92 7.14 13.11 -0.80
N SER A 93 6.66 14.34 -0.70
CA SER A 93 5.70 14.71 0.36
C SER A 93 4.29 14.24 0.01
N PHE A 94 3.44 14.07 1.02
CA PHE A 94 2.03 13.71 0.82
C PHE A 94 1.29 14.75 -0.03
N GLU A 95 1.59 16.02 0.19
CA GLU A 95 1.00 17.14 -0.55
C GLU A 95 1.46 17.15 -2.01
N GLU A 96 2.72 16.79 -2.30
CA GLU A 96 3.21 16.63 -3.66
C GLU A 96 2.42 15.53 -4.39
N LEU A 97 2.29 14.35 -3.78
CA LEU A 97 1.59 13.21 -4.36
C LEU A 97 0.11 13.52 -4.61
N ALA A 98 -0.60 14.05 -3.60
CA ALA A 98 -2.00 14.46 -3.74
C ALA A 98 -2.17 15.56 -4.80
N GLY A 99 -1.21 16.50 -4.86
CA GLY A 99 -1.18 17.56 -5.85
C GLY A 99 -1.03 17.04 -7.28
N TYR A 100 -0.28 15.96 -7.53
CA TYR A 100 -0.19 15.33 -8.85
C TYR A 100 -1.49 14.61 -9.23
N LEU A 101 -2.11 13.88 -8.31
CA LEU A 101 -3.38 13.17 -8.55
C LEU A 101 -4.48 14.14 -9.00
N GLY A 102 -4.55 15.33 -8.38
CA GLY A 102 -5.62 16.30 -8.62
C GLY A 102 -5.48 17.20 -9.85
N ARG A 103 -4.40 17.09 -10.66
CA ARG A 103 -4.18 18.03 -11.78
C ARG A 103 -5.18 17.90 -12.91
N GLU A 104 -5.48 16.67 -13.31
CA GLU A 104 -6.29 16.37 -14.50
C GLU A 104 -7.46 15.41 -14.18
N LEU A 105 -7.66 15.06 -12.91
CA LEU A 105 -8.71 14.15 -12.47
C LEU A 105 -9.73 14.90 -11.61
N SER A 106 -11.01 14.78 -11.99
CA SER A 106 -12.13 15.19 -11.15
C SER A 106 -12.50 14.06 -10.20
N LEU A 107 -12.32 14.29 -8.89
CA LEU A 107 -12.57 13.30 -7.82
C LEU A 107 -13.68 13.81 -6.87
N PRO A 108 -14.96 13.85 -7.32
CA PRO A 108 -16.04 14.47 -6.56
C PRO A 108 -16.37 13.78 -5.24
N SER A 109 -15.95 12.53 -5.07
CA SER A 109 -16.10 11.76 -3.84
C SER A 109 -14.81 11.72 -2.99
N GLY A 110 -13.75 12.41 -3.42
CA GLY A 110 -12.41 12.21 -2.89
C GLY A 110 -11.74 10.95 -3.44
N ALA A 111 -10.68 10.51 -2.77
CA ALA A 111 -9.90 9.35 -3.19
C ALA A 111 -9.11 8.73 -2.03
N PHE A 112 -8.77 7.45 -2.18
CA PHE A 112 -7.66 6.83 -1.48
C PHE A 112 -6.44 6.88 -2.38
N LEU A 113 -5.32 7.38 -1.86
CA LEU A 113 -4.07 7.48 -2.60
C LEU A 113 -2.98 6.65 -1.92
N MET A 114 -2.65 5.52 -2.55
CA MET A 114 -1.47 4.70 -2.28
C MET A 114 -0.21 5.56 -2.50
N THR A 115 0.71 5.59 -1.53
CA THR A 115 1.85 6.52 -1.51
C THR A 115 3.19 5.89 -1.90
N GLY A 116 3.19 4.63 -2.28
CA GLY A 116 4.35 3.81 -2.56
C GLY A 116 4.86 3.06 -1.33
N THR A 117 5.61 1.99 -1.58
CA THR A 117 6.22 1.17 -0.53
C THR A 117 7.74 1.37 -0.42
N GLY A 118 8.26 1.18 0.80
CA GLY A 118 9.69 1.07 1.08
C GLY A 118 10.14 -0.35 1.44
N ILE A 119 9.21 -1.31 1.42
CA ILE A 119 9.46 -2.71 1.79
C ILE A 119 9.06 -3.57 0.60
N VAL A 120 10.02 -4.30 0.03
CA VAL A 120 9.79 -5.20 -1.10
C VAL A 120 10.51 -6.51 -0.80
N PRO A 121 9.79 -7.66 -0.74
CA PRO A 121 10.44 -8.97 -0.67
C PRO A 121 11.41 -9.21 -1.84
N GLU A 122 12.44 -10.03 -1.63
CA GLU A 122 13.41 -10.37 -2.68
C GLU A 122 12.76 -11.13 -3.86
N GLU A 123 13.45 -11.19 -5.01
CA GLU A 123 12.92 -11.77 -6.25
C GLU A 123 12.53 -13.25 -6.11
N GLU A 124 13.19 -13.97 -5.20
CA GLU A 124 12.92 -15.38 -4.90
C GLU A 124 11.61 -15.60 -4.11
N PHE A 125 11.05 -14.54 -3.52
CA PHE A 125 9.84 -14.62 -2.71
C PHE A 125 8.59 -14.38 -3.56
N THR A 126 7.63 -15.30 -3.56
CA THR A 126 6.28 -15.05 -4.11
C THR A 126 5.20 -15.48 -3.13
N LEU A 127 4.11 -14.71 -3.08
CA LEU A 127 2.90 -15.11 -2.38
C LEU A 127 2.37 -16.44 -2.95
N THR A 128 1.89 -17.29 -2.06
CA THR A 128 1.22 -18.56 -2.38
C THR A 128 -0.14 -18.63 -1.71
N PRO A 129 -1.14 -19.31 -2.30
CA PRO A 129 -2.42 -19.55 -1.64
C PRO A 129 -2.22 -20.13 -0.23
N GLY A 130 -2.95 -19.58 0.74
CA GLY A 130 -2.82 -19.92 2.16
C GLY A 130 -1.86 -19.04 2.96
N ASP A 131 -1.05 -18.18 2.31
CA ASP A 131 -0.26 -17.17 3.01
C ASP A 131 -1.17 -16.18 3.74
N ARG A 132 -0.74 -15.74 4.92
CA ARG A 132 -1.37 -14.65 5.67
C ARG A 132 -0.44 -13.44 5.63
N VAL A 133 -0.94 -12.35 5.06
CA VAL A 133 -0.23 -11.07 4.95
C VAL A 133 -0.79 -10.12 6.01
N GLU A 134 0.11 -9.54 6.80
CA GLU A 134 -0.21 -8.52 7.80
C GLU A 134 0.55 -7.23 7.45
N VAL A 135 -0.20 -6.16 7.20
CA VAL A 135 0.32 -4.82 6.92
C VAL A 135 -0.09 -3.90 8.05
N SER A 136 0.90 -3.27 8.68
CA SER A 136 0.67 -2.35 9.79
C SER A 136 1.13 -0.95 9.42
N VAL A 137 0.31 0.07 9.71
CA VAL A 137 0.64 1.50 9.53
C VAL A 137 0.25 2.25 10.79
N GLY A 138 1.23 2.71 11.56
CA GLY A 138 0.99 3.19 12.92
C GLY A 138 0.34 2.11 13.79
N GLU A 139 -0.88 2.36 14.28
CA GLU A 139 -1.67 1.42 15.08
C GLU A 139 -2.65 0.58 14.24
N LEU A 140 -2.84 0.89 12.95
CA LEU A 140 -3.72 0.14 12.07
C LEU A 140 -3.04 -1.16 11.65
N VAL A 141 -3.79 -2.26 11.64
CA VAL A 141 -3.33 -3.58 11.18
C VAL A 141 -4.34 -4.16 10.20
N LEU A 142 -3.94 -4.27 8.94
CA LEU A 142 -4.67 -4.90 7.85
C LEU A 142 -4.18 -6.34 7.69
N VAL A 143 -5.12 -7.30 7.68
CA VAL A 143 -4.79 -8.72 7.55
C VAL A 143 -5.54 -9.30 6.35
N ASN A 144 -4.81 -9.94 5.44
CA ASN A 144 -5.36 -10.60 4.27
C ASN A 144 -4.89 -12.07 4.20
N SER A 145 -5.77 -12.95 3.73
CA SER A 145 -5.40 -14.31 3.34
C SER A 145 -5.28 -14.38 1.82
N VAL A 146 -4.18 -14.97 1.33
CA VAL A 146 -3.96 -15.17 -0.10
C VAL A 146 -4.79 -16.36 -0.57
N VAL A 147 -5.54 -16.14 -1.65
CA VAL A 147 -6.38 -17.15 -2.30
C VAL A 147 -5.96 -17.32 -3.77
N SER A 148 -6.45 -18.39 -4.41
CA SER A 148 -6.23 -18.69 -5.83
C SER A 148 -7.04 -17.80 -6.75
#